data_AF-A0A8K0S8S8-F1
#
_entry.id   AF-A0A8K0S8S8-F1
#
_cell.length_a   1.000
_cell.length_b   1.000
_cell.length_c   1.000
_cell.angle_alpha   90.00
_cell.angle_beta   90.00
_cell.angle_gamma   90.00
#
_symmetry.space_group_name_H-M   'P 1'
#
loop_
_entity.id
_entity.type
_entity.pdbx_description
1 polymer ?
#
loop_
_entity_poly.entity_id
_entity_poly.type
_entity_poly.pdbx_seq_one_letter_code
_entity_poly.pdbx_strand_id
1 'polypeptide(L)'
;MNYVSPYYDPNQLGYSEEPNWLPQHNQGPRSGGMPLIEYGKAQDVDLEKWLNYQRQLERQLGAVFEDISRGSLENASDTLLEISNQLLSQVDDLGLSRDDSSLHSDRLKLWNDFNHAWLALGRQQQKLMTSGQQLPREQQLMSHETVSKMGNELVRLCDLIERHGLVDYQYGVWEEQIESVLEECLDLLEREHDQSAAIDSGRQGNA
;
A
#
# COMPACT_ATOMS: atom_id res chain seq x y z
N MET A 1 35.58 -7.35 -31.06
CA MET A 1 35.25 -8.77 -30.86
C MET A 1 33.90 -8.84 -30.15
N ASN A 2 32.82 -9.00 -30.92
CA ASN A 2 31.47 -9.20 -30.40
C ASN A 2 31.21 -10.70 -30.32
N TYR A 3 31.05 -11.24 -29.12
CA TYR A 3 30.59 -12.61 -28.92
C TYR A 3 29.07 -12.63 -29.00
N VAL A 4 28.53 -13.18 -30.09
CA VAL A 4 27.12 -13.54 -30.25
C VAL A 4 26.99 -15.00 -29.83
N SER A 5 26.21 -15.27 -28.78
CA SER A 5 25.87 -16.63 -28.34
C SER A 5 24.78 -17.23 -29.23
N PRO A 6 24.89 -18.49 -29.68
CA PRO A 6 23.90 -19.13 -30.54
C PRO A 6 22.88 -19.92 -29.70
N TYR A 7 21.65 -19.98 -30.22
CA TYR A 7 20.51 -20.86 -29.85
C TYR A 7 19.51 -20.40 -28.77
N TYR A 8 18.37 -19.88 -29.26
CA TYR A 8 17.04 -20.43 -28.95
C TYR A 8 16.11 -20.18 -30.15
N ASP A 9 15.76 -21.26 -30.87
CA ASP A 9 14.75 -21.26 -31.95
C ASP A 9 13.47 -21.89 -31.38
N PRO A 10 12.35 -21.14 -31.25
CA PRO A 10 11.13 -21.65 -30.62
C PRO A 10 10.38 -22.72 -31.42
N ASN A 11 10.78 -23.04 -32.66
CA ASN A 11 9.98 -23.88 -33.56
C ASN A 11 10.50 -25.31 -33.78
N GLN A 12 11.36 -25.84 -32.90
CA GLN A 12 11.95 -27.18 -33.03
C GLN A 12 11.41 -28.26 -32.08
N LEU A 13 10.17 -28.15 -31.61
CA LEU A 13 9.46 -29.31 -31.02
C LEU A 13 8.30 -29.69 -31.92
N GLY A 14 8.55 -30.70 -32.76
CA GLY A 14 7.51 -31.38 -33.52
C GLY A 14 6.52 -32.05 -32.57
N TYR A 15 5.33 -31.47 -32.49
CA TYR A 15 4.09 -32.17 -32.16
C TYR A 15 3.21 -32.16 -33.40
N SER A 16 3.41 -33.15 -34.26
CA SER A 16 2.42 -33.57 -35.23
C SER A 16 1.41 -34.43 -34.47
N GLU A 17 0.24 -33.88 -34.13
CA GLU A 17 -1.01 -34.61 -33.89
C GLU A 17 -2.12 -33.59 -33.63
N GLU A 18 -2.95 -33.33 -34.64
CA GLU A 18 -4.17 -32.55 -34.49
C GLU A 18 -5.20 -33.33 -33.63
N PRO A 19 -5.70 -32.77 -32.52
CA PRO A 19 -6.79 -33.38 -31.78
C PRO A 19 -8.10 -33.16 -32.55
N ASN A 20 -8.62 -34.25 -33.11
CA ASN A 20 -9.90 -34.35 -33.80
C ASN A 20 -11.09 -34.05 -32.86
N TRP A 21 -11.40 -32.77 -32.65
CA TRP A 21 -12.60 -32.32 -31.94
C TRP A 21 -13.52 -31.43 -32.78
N LEU A 22 -13.39 -31.43 -34.12
CA LEU A 22 -14.43 -30.87 -34.98
C LEU A 22 -15.63 -31.83 -35.00
N PRO A 23 -16.83 -31.44 -34.51
CA PRO A 23 -18.01 -32.26 -34.67
C PRO A 23 -18.40 -32.27 -36.15
N GLN A 24 -18.49 -33.48 -36.72
CA GLN A 24 -18.96 -33.71 -38.08
C GLN A 24 -20.36 -33.10 -38.28
N HIS A 25 -20.49 -32.37 -39.38
CA HIS A 25 -21.74 -31.85 -39.91
C HIS A 25 -22.86 -32.90 -39.86
N ASN A 26 -23.91 -32.65 -39.07
CA ASN A 26 -25.19 -33.32 -39.21
C ASN A 26 -26.24 -32.27 -39.61
N GLN A 27 -26.81 -32.42 -40.81
CA GLN A 27 -27.82 -31.53 -41.37
C GLN A 27 -29.22 -32.07 -41.07
N GLY A 28 -30.09 -31.29 -40.42
CA GLY A 28 -31.52 -31.59 -40.21
C GLY A 28 -32.21 -30.60 -39.24
N PRO A 29 -33.52 -30.30 -39.35
CA PRO A 29 -33.96 -28.91 -39.56
C PRO A 29 -34.70 -28.20 -38.40
N ARG A 30 -34.59 -26.86 -38.44
CA ARG A 30 -35.56 -25.79 -38.09
C ARG A 30 -36.05 -25.59 -36.64
N SER A 31 -35.75 -24.37 -36.19
CA SER A 31 -36.62 -23.43 -35.45
C SER A 31 -37.09 -23.81 -34.05
N GLY A 32 -36.40 -23.24 -33.06
CA GLY A 32 -36.89 -23.08 -31.68
C GLY A 32 -35.96 -22.10 -30.97
N GLY A 33 -36.51 -21.02 -30.42
CA GLY A 33 -35.74 -19.87 -29.91
C GLY A 33 -34.64 -20.26 -28.94
N MET A 34 -33.47 -19.63 -29.11
CA MET A 34 -32.44 -19.62 -28.08
C MET A 34 -33.06 -19.00 -26.82
N PRO A 35 -33.09 -19.70 -25.67
CA PRO A 35 -33.17 -19.00 -24.42
C PRO A 35 -31.91 -18.13 -24.36
N LEU A 36 -32.09 -16.83 -24.16
CA LEU A 36 -31.01 -16.00 -23.62
C LEU A 36 -30.48 -16.79 -22.41
N ILE A 37 -29.24 -17.29 -22.49
CA ILE A 37 -28.53 -17.65 -21.29
C ILE A 37 -28.43 -16.35 -20.53
N GLU A 38 -29.34 -16.20 -19.55
CA GLU A 38 -29.24 -15.24 -18.48
C GLU A 38 -27.92 -15.56 -17.81
N TYR A 39 -26.87 -14.89 -18.28
CA TYR A 39 -25.62 -14.80 -17.56
C TYR A 39 -26.01 -14.28 -16.18
N GLY A 40 -26.05 -15.22 -15.23
CA GLY A 40 -26.41 -14.95 -13.86
C GLY A 40 -25.63 -13.73 -13.41
N LYS A 41 -26.36 -12.80 -12.81
CA LYS A 41 -25.86 -11.59 -12.16
C LYS A 41 -24.63 -11.95 -11.32
N ALA A 42 -23.44 -11.80 -11.91
CA ALA A 42 -22.22 -11.65 -11.15
C ALA A 42 -22.48 -10.38 -10.32
N GLN A 43 -22.48 -10.55 -9.00
CA GLN A 43 -22.75 -9.48 -8.06
C GLN A 43 -21.81 -8.32 -8.36
N ASP A 44 -22.36 -7.24 -8.91
CA ASP A 44 -21.71 -5.93 -8.97
C ASP A 44 -21.31 -5.57 -7.53
N VAL A 45 -20.03 -5.74 -7.19
CA VAL A 45 -19.38 -4.67 -6.41
C VAL A 45 -19.68 -3.42 -7.22
N ASP A 46 -20.36 -2.44 -6.62
CA ASP A 46 -20.72 -1.22 -7.31
C ASP A 46 -19.42 -0.56 -7.81
N LEU A 47 -19.10 -0.79 -9.09
CA LEU A 47 -17.86 -0.35 -9.72
C LEU A 47 -17.73 1.16 -9.59
N GLU A 48 -18.86 1.88 -9.58
CA GLU A 48 -18.89 3.31 -9.34
C GLU A 48 -18.49 3.65 -7.90
N LYS A 49 -18.98 2.91 -6.90
CA LYS A 49 -18.54 3.03 -5.48
C LYS A 49 -17.04 2.77 -5.35
N TRP A 50 -16.51 1.71 -5.96
CA TRP A 50 -15.07 1.40 -5.95
C TRP A 50 -14.24 2.52 -6.59
N LEU A 51 -14.60 2.95 -7.80
CA LEU A 51 -13.86 3.99 -8.52
C LEU A 51 -13.91 5.35 -7.80
N ASN A 52 -15.03 5.69 -7.16
CA ASN A 52 -15.15 6.89 -6.33
C ASN A 52 -14.22 6.82 -5.11
N TYR A 53 -14.23 5.67 -4.42
CA TYR A 53 -13.37 5.43 -3.27
C TYR A 53 -11.89 5.51 -3.65
N GLN A 54 -11.47 4.80 -4.71
CA GLN A 54 -10.09 4.80 -5.18
C GLN A 54 -9.60 6.22 -5.50
N ARG A 55 -10.38 7.01 -6.27
CA ARG A 55 -10.02 8.41 -6.59
C ARG A 55 -9.86 9.27 -5.34
N GLN A 56 -10.75 9.09 -4.36
CA GLN A 56 -10.68 9.82 -3.10
C GLN A 56 -9.42 9.44 -2.31
N LEU A 57 -9.10 8.15 -2.24
CA LEU A 57 -7.94 7.66 -1.52
C LEU A 57 -6.63 8.10 -2.19
N GLU A 58 -6.54 7.99 -3.52
CA GLU A 58 -5.38 8.46 -4.29
C GLU A 58 -5.14 9.96 -4.10
N ARG A 59 -6.20 10.77 -4.03
CA ARG A 59 -6.07 12.21 -3.73
C ARG A 59 -5.52 12.44 -2.33
N GLN A 60 -6.04 11.74 -1.33
CA GLN A 60 -5.58 11.89 0.05
C GLN A 60 -4.12 11.44 0.22
N LEU A 61 -3.74 10.31 -0.38
CA LEU A 61 -2.35 9.84 -0.42
C LEU A 61 -1.45 10.85 -1.15
N GLY A 62 -1.91 11.43 -2.26
CA GLY A 62 -1.19 12.51 -2.95
C GLY A 62 -0.91 13.72 -2.05
N ALA A 63 -1.90 14.12 -1.22
CA ALA A 63 -1.72 15.19 -0.24
C ALA A 63 -0.71 14.82 0.85
N VAL A 64 -0.73 13.57 1.35
CA VAL A 64 0.26 13.07 2.32
C VAL A 64 1.68 13.17 1.74
N PHE A 65 1.91 12.73 0.50
CA PHE A 65 3.22 12.84 -0.14
C PHE A 65 3.67 14.30 -0.32
N GLU A 66 2.73 15.20 -0.65
CA GLU A 66 3.01 16.62 -0.76
C GLU A 66 3.45 17.21 0.59
N ASP A 67 2.74 16.90 1.67
CA ASP A 67 3.10 17.36 3.01
C ASP A 67 4.43 16.78 3.50
N ILE A 68 4.69 15.49 3.24
CA ILE A 68 6.00 14.86 3.51
C ILE A 68 7.11 15.61 2.77
N SER A 69 6.90 15.92 1.49
CA SER A 69 7.90 16.62 0.68
C SER A 69 8.22 18.03 1.20
N ARG A 70 7.22 18.69 1.78
CA ARG A 70 7.33 20.02 2.40
C ARG A 70 7.94 19.97 3.80
N GLY A 71 7.96 18.79 4.43
CA GLY A 71 8.41 18.59 5.80
C GLY A 71 7.33 18.87 6.87
N SER A 72 6.06 18.89 6.47
CA SER A 72 4.90 19.04 7.37
C SER A 72 4.47 17.68 7.91
N LEU A 73 5.34 17.02 8.69
CA LEU A 73 5.19 15.60 9.02
C LEU A 73 4.04 15.32 10.00
N GLU A 74 3.76 16.25 10.91
CA GLU A 74 2.56 16.21 11.78
C GLU A 74 1.27 16.12 10.96
N ASN A 75 1.05 17.04 10.01
CA ASN A 75 -0.15 17.05 9.18
C ASN A 75 -0.25 15.81 8.28
N ALA A 76 0.89 15.37 7.74
CA ALA A 76 0.98 14.15 6.96
C ALA A 76 0.60 12.92 7.80
N SER A 77 1.03 12.86 9.07
CA SER A 77 0.72 11.77 9.99
C SER A 77 -0.77 11.69 10.32
N ASP A 78 -1.42 12.81 10.63
CA ASP A 78 -2.86 12.86 10.91
C ASP A 78 -3.68 12.41 9.69
N THR A 79 -3.33 12.91 8.51
CA THR A 79 -4.00 12.52 7.26
C THR A 79 -3.81 11.03 6.97
N LEU A 80 -2.61 10.50 7.19
CA LEU A 80 -2.32 9.08 6.97
C LEU A 80 -3.06 8.17 7.97
N LEU A 81 -3.23 8.60 9.22
CA LEU A 81 -4.06 7.90 10.21
C LEU A 81 -5.55 7.96 9.84
N GLU A 82 -6.03 9.06 9.29
CA GLU A 82 -7.40 9.16 8.78
C GLU A 82 -7.62 8.19 7.61
N ILE A 83 -6.70 8.16 6.64
CA ILE A 83 -6.70 7.21 5.52
C ILE A 83 -6.74 5.77 6.05
N SER A 84 -5.92 5.46 7.05
CA SER A 84 -5.85 4.13 7.67
C SER A 84 -7.21 3.73 8.25
N ASN A 85 -7.86 4.61 9.01
CA ASN A 85 -9.21 4.37 9.55
C ASN A 85 -10.26 4.20 8.46
N GLN A 86 -10.22 5.01 7.40
CA GLN A 86 -11.13 4.89 6.26
C GLN A 86 -10.93 3.56 5.54
N LEU A 87 -9.69 3.13 5.33
CA LEU A 87 -9.35 1.84 4.73
C LEU A 87 -9.95 0.69 5.54
N LEU A 88 -9.75 0.69 6.85
CA LEU A 88 -10.31 -0.29 7.79
C LEU A 88 -11.84 -0.40 7.73
N SER A 89 -12.52 0.75 7.60
CA SER A 89 -13.99 0.78 7.54
C SER A 89 -14.58 0.19 6.24
N GLN A 90 -13.76 0.06 5.20
CA GLN A 90 -14.20 -0.30 3.84
C GLN A 90 -13.68 -1.67 3.36
N VAL A 91 -12.87 -2.38 4.16
CA VAL A 91 -12.26 -3.68 3.77
C VAL A 91 -13.32 -4.70 3.35
N ASP A 92 -14.38 -4.86 4.13
CA ASP A 92 -15.49 -5.76 3.79
C ASP A 92 -16.38 -5.19 2.68
N ASP A 93 -16.65 -3.89 2.76
CA ASP A 93 -17.65 -3.18 1.97
C ASP A 93 -17.26 -2.98 0.51
N LEU A 94 -15.96 -2.97 0.22
CA LEU A 94 -15.38 -2.85 -1.11
C LEU A 94 -14.91 -4.19 -1.67
N GLY A 95 -15.08 -5.29 -0.93
CA GLY A 95 -14.60 -6.60 -1.34
C GLY A 95 -13.08 -6.58 -1.60
N LEU A 96 -12.31 -5.83 -0.82
CA LEU A 96 -10.84 -5.79 -0.93
C LEU A 96 -10.23 -7.19 -0.76
N SER A 97 -10.95 -8.10 -0.11
CA SER A 97 -10.64 -9.53 0.06
C SER A 97 -11.26 -10.49 -0.99
N ARG A 98 -12.08 -10.00 -1.94
CA ARG A 98 -12.69 -10.86 -2.99
C ARG A 98 -11.76 -11.01 -4.19
N ASP A 99 -11.61 -12.24 -4.69
CA ASP A 99 -10.77 -12.56 -5.84
C ASP A 99 -11.43 -12.15 -7.18
N ASP A 100 -11.67 -10.85 -7.37
CA ASP A 100 -11.99 -10.27 -8.67
C ASP A 100 -10.70 -9.92 -9.41
N SER A 101 -10.37 -10.75 -10.40
CA SER A 101 -9.18 -10.60 -11.23
C SER A 101 -9.16 -9.28 -12.02
N SER A 102 -10.30 -8.65 -12.25
CA SER A 102 -10.39 -7.38 -13.00
C SER A 102 -9.96 -6.16 -12.19
N LEU A 103 -10.09 -6.19 -10.86
CA LEU A 103 -9.68 -5.10 -9.94
C LEU A 103 -8.33 -5.37 -9.26
N HIS A 104 -7.66 -6.43 -9.67
CA HIS A 104 -6.47 -6.94 -8.99
C HIS A 104 -5.30 -5.96 -9.03
N SER A 105 -5.01 -5.36 -10.19
CA SER A 105 -3.92 -4.40 -10.35
C SER A 105 -4.13 -3.11 -9.55
N ASP A 106 -5.37 -2.64 -9.49
CA ASP A 106 -5.71 -1.37 -8.85
C ASP A 106 -5.64 -1.50 -7.32
N ARG A 107 -6.07 -2.64 -6.79
CA ARG A 107 -5.91 -2.97 -5.36
C ARG A 107 -4.45 -3.11 -4.95
N LEU A 108 -3.64 -3.76 -5.78
CA LEU A 108 -2.21 -3.89 -5.53
C LEU A 108 -1.52 -2.52 -5.51
N LYS A 109 -1.85 -1.64 -6.47
CA LYS A 109 -1.34 -0.26 -6.49
C LYS A 109 -1.73 0.50 -5.23
N LEU A 110 -2.97 0.37 -4.78
CA LEU A 110 -3.47 1.04 -3.58
C LEU A 110 -2.67 0.64 -2.34
N TRP A 111 -2.49 -0.66 -2.10
CA TRP A 111 -1.68 -1.15 -0.97
C TRP A 111 -0.23 -0.67 -1.08
N ASN A 112 0.31 -0.67 -2.30
CA ASN A 112 1.66 -0.20 -2.53
C ASN A 112 1.83 1.29 -2.21
N ASP A 113 0.93 2.15 -2.69
CA ASP A 113 0.96 3.58 -2.42
C ASP A 113 0.77 3.87 -0.92
N PHE A 114 -0.11 3.12 -0.25
CA PHE A 114 -0.32 3.20 1.19
C PHE A 114 0.96 2.86 1.97
N ASN A 115 1.58 1.71 1.68
CA ASN A 115 2.82 1.29 2.35
C ASN A 115 3.97 2.28 2.10
N HIS A 116 4.08 2.81 0.88
CA HIS A 116 5.07 3.83 0.56
C HIS A 116 4.84 5.14 1.30
N ALA A 117 3.59 5.55 1.57
CA ALA A 117 3.30 6.75 2.34
C ALA A 117 3.82 6.63 3.78
N TRP A 118 3.57 5.49 4.44
CA TRP A 118 4.10 5.17 5.77
C TRP A 118 5.63 5.22 5.81
N LEU A 119 6.29 4.51 4.88
CA LEU A 119 7.75 4.48 4.79
C LEU A 119 8.35 5.86 4.47
N ALA A 120 7.72 6.62 3.57
CA ALA A 120 8.19 7.95 3.18
C ALA A 120 8.11 8.92 4.36
N LEU A 121 7.03 8.86 5.14
CA LEU A 121 6.85 9.70 6.32
C LEU A 121 7.95 9.46 7.36
N GLY A 122 8.16 8.20 7.74
CA GLY A 122 9.18 7.85 8.73
C GLY A 122 10.61 8.12 8.24
N ARG A 123 10.94 7.79 6.98
CA ARG A 123 12.27 8.11 6.41
C ARG A 123 12.52 9.60 6.33
N GLN A 124 11.49 10.40 6.05
CA GLN A 124 11.62 11.85 6.03
C GLN A 124 11.86 12.42 7.44
N GLN A 125 11.18 11.89 8.47
CA GLN A 125 11.46 12.22 9.87
C GLN A 125 12.93 11.95 10.21
N GLN A 126 13.43 10.74 9.94
CA GLN A 126 14.82 10.36 10.17
C GLN A 126 15.79 11.30 9.45
N LYS A 127 15.53 11.61 8.17
CA LYS A 127 16.37 12.49 7.36
C LYS A 127 16.44 13.90 7.95
N LEU A 128 15.31 14.47 8.38
CA LEU A 128 15.29 15.81 8.96
C LEU A 128 16.05 15.85 10.29
N MET A 129 15.90 14.85 11.14
CA MET A 129 16.62 14.75 12.42
C MET A 129 18.12 14.54 12.26
N THR A 130 18.53 13.69 11.31
CA THR A 130 19.94 13.38 11.05
C THR A 130 20.67 14.44 10.24
N SER A 131 19.93 15.35 9.56
CA SER A 131 20.52 16.38 8.70
C SER A 131 21.41 17.38 9.45
N GLY A 132 21.24 17.52 10.78
CA GLY A 132 21.93 18.51 11.60
C GLY A 132 21.61 19.96 11.24
N GLN A 133 20.63 20.20 10.37
CA GLN A 133 20.18 21.53 9.97
C GLN A 133 19.09 22.02 10.91
N GLN A 134 19.10 23.32 11.21
CA GLN A 134 17.95 23.95 11.86
C GLN A 134 16.77 23.90 10.90
N LEU A 135 15.69 23.25 11.34
CA LEU A 135 14.50 23.12 10.54
C LEU A 135 13.82 24.50 10.39
N PRO A 136 13.43 24.88 9.17
CA PRO A 136 12.56 26.02 8.95
C PRO A 136 11.27 25.90 9.76
N ARG A 137 10.66 27.02 10.14
CA ARG A 137 9.45 27.04 10.97
C ARG A 137 8.26 26.33 10.31
N GLU A 138 8.28 26.25 8.99
CA GLU A 138 7.30 25.59 8.15
C GLU A 138 7.44 24.06 8.19
N GLN A 139 8.61 23.54 8.58
CA GLN A 139 8.84 22.11 8.78
C GLN A 139 8.53 21.73 10.22
N GLN A 140 7.73 20.69 10.38
CA GLN A 140 7.29 20.20 11.67
C GLN A 140 7.55 18.70 11.74
N LEU A 141 8.50 18.32 12.60
CA LEU A 141 8.72 16.92 12.95
C LEU A 141 7.51 16.37 13.71
N MET A 142 7.28 15.07 13.57
CA MET A 142 6.36 14.35 14.44
C MET A 142 6.93 14.30 15.86
N SER A 143 6.06 14.49 16.84
CA SER A 143 6.40 14.30 18.25
C SER A 143 6.55 12.81 18.59
N HIS A 144 7.20 12.50 19.72
CA HIS A 144 7.27 11.13 20.23
C HIS A 144 5.87 10.52 20.45
N GLU A 145 4.92 11.30 20.97
CA GLU A 145 3.54 10.86 21.15
C GLU A 145 2.89 10.50 19.79
N THR A 146 3.12 11.34 18.78
CA THR A 146 2.62 11.12 17.42
C THR A 146 3.17 9.84 16.81
N VAL A 147 4.49 9.62 16.86
CA VAL A 147 5.13 8.40 16.33
C VAL A 147 4.66 7.15 17.08
N SER A 148 4.51 7.22 18.41
CA SER A 148 3.99 6.10 19.21
C SER A 148 2.53 5.79 18.88
N LYS A 149 1.69 6.82 18.72
CA LYS A 149 0.30 6.68 18.26
C LYS A 149 0.24 6.01 16.90
N MET A 150 1.13 6.38 15.99
CA MET A 150 1.23 5.78 14.66
C MET A 150 1.57 4.28 14.72
N GLY A 151 2.52 3.88 15.56
CA GLY A 151 2.84 2.45 15.75
C GLY A 151 1.67 1.66 16.32
N ASN A 152 0.95 2.20 17.30
CA ASN A 152 -0.24 1.55 17.85
C ASN A 152 -1.36 1.37 16.82
N GLU A 153 -1.57 2.36 15.95
CA GLU A 153 -2.58 2.24 14.89
C GLU A 153 -2.14 1.27 13.78
N LEU A 154 -0.84 1.15 13.51
CA LEU A 154 -0.30 0.15 12.59
C LEU A 154 -0.63 -1.27 13.08
N VAL A 155 -0.33 -1.60 14.33
CA VAL A 155 -0.66 -2.91 14.92
C VAL A 155 -2.16 -3.17 14.83
N ARG A 156 -2.99 -2.18 15.20
CA ARG A 156 -4.45 -2.27 15.09
C ARG A 156 -4.92 -2.52 13.65
N LEU A 157 -4.29 -1.86 12.68
CA LEU A 157 -4.58 -2.02 11.26
C LEU A 157 -4.24 -3.45 10.81
N CYS A 158 -3.05 -3.97 11.17
CA CYS A 158 -2.60 -5.33 10.89
C CYS A 158 -3.54 -6.40 11.46
N ASP A 159 -3.88 -6.30 12.76
CA ASP A 159 -4.85 -7.19 13.42
C ASP A 159 -6.20 -7.22 12.69
N LEU A 160 -6.64 -6.04 12.21
CA LEU A 160 -7.90 -5.93 11.52
C LEU A 160 -7.89 -6.60 10.16
N ILE A 161 -6.82 -6.44 9.38
CA ILE A 161 -6.74 -7.00 8.03
C ILE A 161 -6.43 -8.50 8.04
N GLU A 162 -5.73 -8.99 9.07
CA GLU A 162 -5.44 -10.41 9.28
C GLU A 162 -6.73 -11.24 9.28
N ARG A 163 -7.77 -10.76 9.97
CA ARG A 163 -9.07 -11.45 10.05
C ARG A 163 -9.80 -11.54 8.71
N HIS A 164 -9.42 -10.73 7.72
CA HIS A 164 -9.97 -10.75 6.36
C HIS A 164 -9.14 -11.61 5.40
N GLY A 165 -8.11 -12.31 5.88
CA GLY A 165 -7.25 -13.16 5.07
C GLY A 165 -6.26 -12.40 4.19
N LEU A 166 -6.03 -11.11 4.45
CA LEU A 166 -5.07 -10.25 3.75
C LEU A 166 -3.62 -10.46 4.24
N VAL A 167 -3.28 -11.70 4.58
CA VAL A 167 -2.02 -12.12 5.22
C VAL A 167 -0.98 -12.55 4.17
N ASP A 168 -1.38 -12.73 2.90
CA ASP A 168 -0.45 -13.10 1.83
C ASP A 168 0.41 -11.91 1.39
N TYR A 169 1.73 -12.14 1.35
CA TYR A 169 2.87 -11.22 1.14
C TYR A 169 2.80 -10.19 -0.01
N GLN A 170 1.75 -10.19 -0.84
CA GLN A 170 1.53 -9.19 -1.89
C GLN A 170 0.33 -8.25 -1.65
N TYR A 171 -0.56 -8.55 -0.70
CA TYR A 171 -1.87 -7.85 -0.55
C TYR A 171 -2.12 -7.34 0.87
N GLY A 172 -1.13 -6.67 1.47
CA GLY A 172 -1.25 -6.21 2.83
C GLY A 172 -0.25 -5.15 3.22
N VAL A 173 -0.25 -4.87 4.51
CA VAL A 173 0.61 -3.87 5.14
C VAL A 173 2.02 -4.43 5.26
N TRP A 174 3.02 -3.60 4.95
CA TRP A 174 4.43 -3.94 5.12
C TRP A 174 4.85 -3.72 6.57
N GLU A 175 4.22 -4.46 7.48
CA GLU A 175 4.30 -4.28 8.94
C GLU A 175 5.75 -4.22 9.42
N GLU A 176 6.55 -5.27 9.19
CA GLU A 176 7.94 -5.33 9.64
C GLU A 176 8.78 -4.13 9.16
N GLN A 177 8.60 -3.71 7.90
CA GLN A 177 9.36 -2.58 7.35
C GLN A 177 8.90 -1.24 7.93
N ILE A 178 7.60 -1.07 8.16
CA ILE A 178 7.04 0.16 8.71
C ILE A 178 7.38 0.25 10.20
N GLU A 179 7.20 -0.83 10.96
CA GLU A 179 7.57 -0.92 12.38
C GLU A 179 9.04 -0.56 12.58
N SER A 180 9.94 -1.18 11.82
CA SER A 180 11.38 -0.89 11.90
C SER A 180 11.69 0.60 11.70
N VAL A 181 11.03 1.26 10.73
CA VAL A 181 11.24 2.70 10.49
C VAL A 181 10.68 3.55 11.63
N LEU A 182 9.52 3.20 12.20
CA LEU A 182 8.91 3.93 13.31
C LEU A 182 9.71 3.77 14.61
N GLU A 183 10.19 2.55 14.90
CA GLU A 183 11.07 2.27 16.03
C GLU A 183 12.34 3.13 15.94
N GLU A 184 13.01 3.14 14.77
CA GLU A 184 14.18 3.99 14.55
C GLU A 184 13.88 5.49 14.75
N CYS A 185 12.66 5.96 14.42
CA CYS A 185 12.25 7.34 14.69
C CYS A 185 12.14 7.63 16.19
N LEU A 186 11.53 6.74 16.96
CA LEU A 186 11.42 6.88 18.43
C LEU A 186 12.81 6.90 19.06
N ASP A 187 13.66 5.96 18.65
CA ASP A 187 15.06 5.83 19.04
C ASP A 187 15.87 7.12 18.82
N LEU A 188 15.61 7.84 17.72
CA LEU A 188 16.25 9.13 17.43
C LEU A 188 15.70 10.25 18.33
N LEU A 189 14.40 10.26 18.59
CA LEU A 189 13.74 11.27 19.43
C LEU A 189 14.19 11.17 20.89
N GLU A 190 14.31 9.96 21.42
CA GLU A 190 14.84 9.70 22.76
C GLU A 190 16.28 10.18 22.90
N ARG A 191 17.14 9.92 21.90
CA ARG A 191 18.53 10.38 21.88
C ARG A 191 18.64 11.91 21.87
N GLU A 192 17.77 12.61 21.13
CA GLU A 192 17.74 14.08 21.10
C GLU A 192 17.30 14.68 22.44
N HIS A 193 16.29 14.07 23.06
CA HIS A 193 15.80 14.45 24.39
C HIS A 193 16.89 14.29 25.46
N ASP A 194 17.57 13.15 25.49
CA ASP A 194 18.64 12.86 26.46
C ASP A 194 19.85 13.80 26.31
N GLN A 195 20.24 14.11 25.07
CA GLN A 195 21.30 15.08 24.80
C GLN A 195 20.93 16.48 25.30
N SER A 196 19.67 16.88 25.07
CA SER A 196 19.15 18.17 25.53
C SER A 196 19.13 18.27 27.07
N ALA A 197 18.71 17.20 27.75
CA ALA A 197 18.71 17.12 29.21
C ALA A 197 20.12 17.14 29.82
N ALA A 198 21.09 16.46 29.19
CA ALA A 198 22.48 16.47 29.61
C ALA A 198 23.12 17.87 29.52
N ILE A 199 22.81 18.63 28.47
CA ILE A 199 23.32 20.00 28.29
C ILE A 199 22.77 20.94 29.37
N ASP A 200 21.48 20.85 29.71
CA ASP A 200 20.87 21.70 30.75
C ASP A 200 21.44 21.39 32.14
N SER A 201 21.61 20.11 32.49
CA SER A 201 22.20 19.70 33.77
C SER A 201 23.65 20.15 33.94
N GLY A 202 24.46 20.13 32.87
CA GLY A 202 25.84 20.64 32.89
C GLY A 202 25.95 22.16 33.05
N ARG A 203 24.90 22.91 32.71
CA ARG A 203 24.87 24.37 32.82
C ARG A 203 24.52 24.85 34.23
N GLN A 204 23.77 24.05 34.99
CA GLN A 204 23.34 24.38 36.35
C GLN A 204 24.40 24.03 37.43
N GLY A 205 25.36 23.14 37.13
CA GLY A 205 26.43 22.74 38.05
C GLY A 205 27.67 23.63 38.10
N ASN A 206 27.67 24.76 37.38
CA ASN A 206 28.85 25.64 37.21
C ASN A 206 28.62 27.08 37.71
N ALA A 207 27.62 27.29 38.58
CA ALA A 207 27.27 28.57 39.18
C ALA A 207 27.56 28.60 40.69
#